data_AF-A0AAW7PF80-F1
#
_entry.id   AF-A0AAW7PF80-F1
#
_cell.length_a   1.000
_cell.length_b   1.000
_cell.length_c   1.000
_cell.angle_alpha   90.00
_cell.angle_beta   90.00
_cell.angle_gamma   90.00
#
_symmetry.space_group_name_H-M   'P 1'
#
loop_
_entity.id
_entity.type
_entity.pdbx_description
1 polymer ?
#
loop_
_entity_poly.entity_id
_entity_poly.type
_entity_poly.pdbx_seq_one_letter_code
_entity_poly.pdbx_strand_id
1 'polypeptide(L)'
;MATAAAGAGYDVRDMYQLYPNFDIDVKTEQKILEVSDRIVLQFPIYWYQTPALMKQWFDVVFEYGWAYGSTGILPYKARKSCW
;
A
#
# COMPACT_ATOMS: atom_id res chain seq x y z
N MET A 1 18.63 0.12 1.37
CA MET A 1 18.80 -0.81 2.53
C MET A 1 17.52 -1.63 2.73
N ALA A 2 16.98 -2.30 1.69
CA ALA A 2 15.64 -2.88 1.70
C ALA A 2 15.59 -4.39 1.40
N THR A 3 16.63 -5.14 1.80
CA THR A 3 16.72 -6.61 1.64
C THR A 3 17.08 -7.28 2.97
N ALA A 4 16.42 -6.89 4.07
CA ALA A 4 16.75 -7.45 5.40
C ALA A 4 15.56 -8.10 6.14
N ALA A 5 14.36 -8.16 5.55
CA ALA A 5 13.15 -8.59 6.26
C ALA A 5 12.58 -9.96 5.83
N ALA A 6 13.20 -10.64 4.87
CA ALA A 6 12.64 -11.85 4.27
C ALA A 6 12.51 -13.06 5.23
N GLY A 7 12.93 -12.94 6.48
CA GLY A 7 12.91 -14.03 7.48
C GLY A 7 11.67 -14.12 8.36
N ALA A 8 10.76 -13.14 8.34
CA ALA A 8 9.68 -13.04 9.33
C ALA A 8 8.28 -12.77 8.74
N GLY A 9 8.10 -13.04 7.44
CA GLY A 9 6.79 -12.97 6.78
C GLY A 9 6.23 -11.56 6.58
N TYR A 10 7.09 -10.53 6.60
CA TYR A 10 6.71 -9.16 6.30
C TYR A 10 7.57 -8.59 5.17
N ASP A 11 6.95 -7.85 4.25
CA ASP A 11 7.62 -7.12 3.16
C ASP A 11 7.74 -5.65 3.56
N VAL A 12 8.95 -5.09 3.57
CA VAL A 12 9.19 -3.68 3.88
C VAL A 12 9.58 -2.96 2.61
N ARG A 13 8.75 -1.98 2.23
CA ARG A 13 8.97 -1.18 1.03
C ARG A 13 9.20 0.27 1.40
N ASP A 14 10.39 0.75 1.05
CA ASP A 14 10.71 2.17 1.13
C ASP A 14 10.26 2.85 -0.17
N MET A 15 9.18 3.63 -0.07
CA MET A 15 8.59 4.33 -1.20
C MET A 15 9.55 5.33 -1.85
N TYR A 16 10.38 6.03 -1.07
CA TYR A 16 11.30 7.04 -1.60
C TYR A 16 12.49 6.41 -2.32
N GLN A 17 12.90 5.21 -1.91
CA GLN A 17 13.94 4.46 -2.59
C GLN A 17 13.44 3.84 -3.91
N LEU A 18 12.17 3.40 -3.95
CA LEU A 18 11.56 2.78 -5.13
C LEU A 18 11.13 3.80 -6.18
N TYR A 19 10.59 4.94 -5.75
CA TYR A 19 10.00 5.95 -6.63
C TYR A 19 10.62 7.34 -6.39
N PRO A 20 11.93 7.53 -6.69
CA PRO A 20 12.60 8.82 -6.49
C PRO A 20 12.01 9.94 -7.36
N ASN A 21 11.44 9.60 -8.50
CA ASN A 21 10.85 10.54 -9.47
C ASN A 21 9.33 10.66 -9.37
N PHE A 22 8.69 10.12 -8.32
CA PHE A 22 7.24 10.13 -8.14
C PHE A 22 6.46 9.40 -9.26
N ASP A 23 7.09 8.50 -10.00
CA ASP A 23 6.44 7.68 -11.03
C ASP A 23 6.08 6.29 -10.44
N ILE A 24 4.84 6.16 -9.97
CA ILE A 24 4.37 5.00 -9.19
C ILE A 24 3.80 3.94 -10.12
N ASP A 25 4.32 2.71 -10.06
CA ASP A 25 3.77 1.57 -10.79
C ASP A 25 2.55 0.99 -10.06
N VAL A 26 1.37 1.50 -10.44
CA VAL A 26 0.07 1.13 -9.86
C VAL A 26 -0.18 -0.38 -9.90
N LYS A 27 0.14 -1.07 -11.00
CA LYS A 27 -0.17 -2.49 -11.16
C LYS A 27 0.67 -3.37 -10.23
N THR A 28 1.94 -3.00 -10.06
CA THR A 28 2.83 -3.70 -9.15
C THR A 28 2.36 -3.55 -7.71
N GLU A 29 2.00 -2.33 -7.30
CA GLU A 29 1.47 -2.06 -5.94
C GLU A 29 0.14 -2.77 -5.69
N GLN A 30 -0.81 -2.74 -6.64
CA GLN A 30 -2.09 -3.46 -6.51
C GLN A 30 -1.88 -4.97 -6.33
N LYS A 31 -0.98 -5.58 -7.09
CA LYS A 31 -0.67 -7.02 -6.95
C LYS A 31 -0.08 -7.37 -5.58
N ILE A 32 0.72 -6.48 -5.01
CA ILE A 32 1.29 -6.67 -3.67
C ILE A 32 0.20 -6.56 -2.61
N LEU A 33 -0.70 -5.58 -2.77
CA LEU A 33 -1.86 -5.38 -1.89
C LEU A 33 -2.81 -6.58 -1.93
N GLU A 34 -2.97 -7.25 -3.08
CA GLU A 34 -3.78 -8.48 -3.20
C GLU A 34 -3.19 -9.68 -2.46
N VAL A 35 -1.86 -9.78 -2.40
CA VAL A 35 -1.15 -10.88 -1.72
C VAL A 35 -1.05 -10.62 -0.20
N SER A 36 -1.13 -9.37 0.22
CA SER A 36 -0.90 -8.95 1.61
C SER A 36 -2.18 -9.03 2.45
N ASP A 37 -2.18 -9.82 3.53
CA ASP A 37 -3.30 -9.88 4.47
C ASP A 37 -3.46 -8.60 5.31
N ARG A 38 -2.35 -7.88 5.56
CA ARG A 38 -2.31 -6.66 6.37
C ARG A 38 -1.33 -5.66 5.80
N ILE A 39 -1.73 -4.40 5.81
CA ILE A 39 -0.95 -3.28 5.29
C ILE A 39 -0.69 -2.32 6.45
N VAL A 40 0.58 -1.97 6.66
CA VAL A 40 1.00 -0.99 7.66
C VAL A 40 1.65 0.18 6.94
N LEU A 41 1.14 1.38 7.20
CA LEU A 41 1.66 2.61 6.61
C LEU A 41 2.48 3.35 7.66
N GLN A 42 3.79 3.39 7.45
CA GLN A 42 4.73 4.09 8.33
C GLN A 42 5.21 5.36 7.63
N PHE A 43 4.93 6.52 8.22
CA PHE A 43 5.43 7.80 7.75
C PHE A 43 5.60 8.79 8.91
N PRO A 44 6.58 9.71 8.83
CA PRO A 44 6.62 10.85 9.72
C PRO A 44 5.43 11.78 9.41
N ILE A 45 4.80 12.29 10.47
CA ILE A 45 3.69 13.25 10.32
C ILE A 45 4.29 14.61 9.97
N TYR A 46 3.90 15.17 8.83
CA TYR A 46 4.24 16.52 8.42
C TYR A 46 2.98 17.35 8.32
N TRP A 47 2.90 18.45 9.07
CA TRP A 47 1.74 19.37 9.06
C TRP A 47 0.38 18.66 9.27
N TYR A 48 0.32 17.70 10.19
CA TYR A 48 -0.86 16.86 10.44
C TYR A 48 -1.31 16.02 9.23
N GLN A 49 -0.44 15.85 8.24
CA GLN A 49 -0.71 15.13 7.00
C GLN A 49 0.40 14.13 6.65
N THR A 50 0.12 13.32 5.64
CA THR A 50 1.06 12.37 5.05
C THR A 50 2.08 13.10 4.15
N PRO A 51 3.29 12.54 3.96
CA PRO A 51 4.22 13.03 2.95
C PRO A 51 3.59 13.07 1.54
N ALA A 52 4.07 13.98 0.67
CA ALA A 52 3.51 14.17 -0.67
C ALA A 52 3.48 12.88 -1.51
N LEU A 53 4.55 12.08 -1.45
CA LEU A 53 4.65 10.81 -2.16
C LEU A 53 3.58 9.81 -1.68
N MET A 54 3.36 9.73 -0.36
CA MET A 54 2.35 8.86 0.22
C MET A 54 0.94 9.30 -0.19
N LYS A 55 0.69 10.61 -0.23
CA LYS A 55 -0.59 11.14 -0.71
C LYS A 55 -0.85 10.80 -2.18
N GLN A 56 0.16 10.98 -3.02
CA GLN A 56 0.07 10.62 -4.43
C GLN A 56 -0.17 9.12 -4.61
N TRP A 57 0.53 8.28 -3.84
CA TRP A 57 0.34 6.83 -3.86
C TRP A 57 -1.12 6.44 -3.58
N PHE A 58 -1.75 7.04 -2.57
CA PHE A 58 -3.16 6.79 -2.31
C PHE A 58 -4.07 7.15 -3.48
N ASP A 59 -3.81 8.27 -4.15
CA ASP A 59 -4.65 8.76 -5.25
C ASP A 59 -4.54 7.87 -6.49
N VAL A 60 -3.35 7.34 -6.79
CA VAL A 60 -3.10 6.52 -7.99
C VAL A 60 -3.35 5.04 -7.77
N VAL A 61 -3.14 4.51 -6.56
CA VAL A 61 -3.31 3.08 -6.28
C VAL A 61 -4.77 2.74 -6.02
N PHE A 62 -5.52 3.62 -5.36
CA PHE A 62 -6.95 3.42 -5.12
C PHE A 62 -7.80 3.91 -6.29
N GLU A 63 -7.81 3.13 -7.36
CA GLU A 63 -8.61 3.39 -8.55
C GLU A 63 -10.05 2.86 -8.42
N TYR A 64 -10.97 3.54 -9.11
CA TYR A 64 -12.37 3.13 -9.25
C TYR A 64 -12.47 1.82 -10.05
N GLY A 65 -13.16 0.83 -9.48
CA GLY A 65 -13.29 -0.52 -10.04
C GLY A 65 -12.33 -1.55 -9.45
N TRP A 66 -11.30 -1.13 -8.70
CA TRP A 66 -10.41 -2.02 -7.95
C TRP A 66 -10.62 -1.86 -6.44
N ALA A 67 -10.26 -0.69 -5.89
CA ALA A 67 -10.36 -0.42 -4.45
C ALA A 67 -11.78 -0.06 -3.99
N TYR A 68 -12.53 0.66 -4.83
CA TYR A 68 -13.91 1.05 -4.53
C TYR A 68 -14.73 1.17 -5.82
N GLY A 69 -16.06 0.98 -5.70
CA GLY A 69 -16.99 0.99 -6.84
C GLY A 69 -17.89 -0.24 -6.89
N SER A 70 -18.89 -0.22 -7.77
CA SER A 70 -19.95 -1.26 -7.88
C SER A 70 -19.44 -2.65 -8.28
N THR A 71 -18.20 -2.75 -8.76
CA THR A 71 -17.55 -3.98 -9.22
C THR A 71 -16.19 -4.19 -8.53
N GLY A 72 -16.01 -3.69 -7.31
CA GLY A 72 -14.74 -3.76 -6.59
C GLY A 72 -14.30 -5.19 -6.29
N ILE A 73 -13.09 -5.56 -6.73
CA ILE A 73 -12.50 -6.89 -6.56
C ILE A 73 -11.94 -7.11 -5.15
N LEU A 74 -11.74 -6.07 -4.33
CA LEU A 74 -11.32 -6.24 -2.95
C LEU A 74 -12.34 -7.13 -2.22
N PRO A 75 -12.02 -8.42 -2.00
CA PRO A 75 -12.94 -9.30 -1.33
C PRO A 75 -13.00 -8.78 0.08
N TYR A 76 -14.21 -8.47 0.56
CA TYR A 76 -14.47 -8.30 1.97
C TYR A 76 -14.16 -9.64 2.68
N LYS A 77 -12.89 -9.97 2.89
CA LYS A 77 -12.48 -11.10 3.72
C LYS A 77 -12.56 -10.61 5.17
N ALA A 78 -13.77 -10.24 5.59
CA ALA A 78 -14.15 -10.00 6.97
C ALA A 78 -14.08 -11.35 7.70
N ARG A 79 -12.85 -11.79 7.99
CA ARG A 79 -12.60 -12.95 8.84
C ARG A 79 -13.01 -12.53 10.24
N LYS A 80 -14.21 -12.96 10.62
CA LYS A 80 -14.66 -13.02 12.02
C LYS A 80 -13.63 -13.80 12.84
N SER A 81 -12.70 -13.13 13.51
CA SER A 81 -12.03 -13.67 14.70
C SER A 81 -11.15 -12.60 15.33
N CYS A 82 -11.43 -12.29 16.60
CA CYS A 82 -10.56 -11.56 17.54
C CYS A 82 -10.53 -10.03 17.34
N TRP A 83 -11.46 -9.24 17.90
CA TRP A 83 -11.49 -8.80 19.31
C TRP A 83 -11.21 -9.85 20.39
#